data_AF-A0AB36GCF9-F1
#
_entry.id   AF-A0AB36GCF9-F1
#
_cell.length_a   1.000
_cell.length_b   1.000
_cell.length_c   1.000
_cell.angle_alpha   90.00
_cell.angle_beta   90.00
_cell.angle_gamma   90.00
#
_symmetry.space_group_name_H-M   'P 1'
#
loop_
_entity.id
_entity.type
_entity.pdbx_description
1 polymer ?
#
loop_
_entity_poly.entity_id
_entity_poly.type
_entity_poly.pdbx_seq_one_letter_code
_entity_poly.pdbx_strand_id
1 'polypeptide(L)'
;MGYQVGRICYETEQEAVNVLMTQVSPTIDKDGVLHHAVFDGKAWKYQEQTVKLTFPQCEHGEFAQAGRELGYQLVLIMVSLFLIVIAVKVVGMISSKEEE
;
A
#
# COMPACT_ATOMS: atom_id res chain seq x y z
N MET A 1 6.81 4.33 13.88
CA MET A 1 6.65 2.87 13.97
C MET A 1 5.17 2.55 13.83
N GLY A 2 4.82 1.48 13.12
CA GLY A 2 3.46 1.00 12.89
C GLY A 2 3.36 -0.51 13.11
N TYR A 3 2.22 -1.10 12.77
CA TYR A 3 1.85 -2.49 13.06
C TYR A 3 1.68 -3.28 11.76
N GLN A 4 2.42 -4.37 11.62
CA GLN A 4 2.44 -5.16 10.39
C GLN A 4 1.30 -6.18 10.35
N VAL A 5 0.49 -6.14 9.29
CA VAL A 5 -0.48 -7.20 8.96
C VAL A 5 -0.21 -7.66 7.54
N GLY A 6 0.31 -8.88 7.40
CA GLY A 6 0.78 -9.40 6.12
C GLY A 6 1.91 -8.53 5.55
N ARG A 7 1.66 -7.87 4.41
CA ARG A 7 2.63 -6.97 3.74
C ARG A 7 2.32 -5.48 3.92
N ILE A 8 1.28 -5.14 4.66
CA ILE A 8 0.86 -3.76 4.89
C ILE A 8 1.27 -3.35 6.29
N CYS A 9 1.89 -2.17 6.40
CA CYS A 9 2.18 -1.53 7.68
C CYS A 9 1.07 -0.53 8.00
N TYR A 10 0.35 -0.73 9.10
CA TYR A 10 -0.70 0.16 9.57
C TYR A 10 -0.13 1.15 10.59
N GLU A 11 -0.67 2.36 10.63
CA GLU A 11 -0.18 3.39 11.55
C GLU A 11 -0.56 3.07 13.00
N THR A 12 -1.79 2.59 13.22
CA THR A 12 -2.31 2.31 14.55
C THR A 12 -2.57 0.82 14.80
N GLU A 13 -2.46 0.41 16.06
CA GLU A 13 -2.74 -0.98 16.46
C GLU A 13 -4.21 -1.33 16.19
N GLN A 14 -5.12 -0.38 16.42
CA GLN A 14 -6.55 -0.58 16.21
C GLN A 14 -6.89 -0.86 14.75
N GLU A 15 -6.26 -0.16 13.80
CA GLU A 15 -6.42 -0.45 12.38
C GLU A 15 -5.90 -1.84 12.02
N ALA A 16 -4.72 -2.21 12.52
CA ALA A 16 -4.15 -3.54 12.31
C ALA A 16 -5.05 -4.65 12.87
N VAL A 17 -5.58 -4.48 14.08
CA VAL A 17 -6.54 -5.40 14.69
C VAL A 17 -7.80 -5.50 13.83
N ASN A 18 -8.39 -4.37 13.44
CA ASN A 18 -9.64 -4.37 12.68
C ASN A 18 -9.47 -5.07 11.33
N VAL A 19 -8.39 -4.77 10.61
CA VAL A 19 -8.11 -5.42 9.33
C VAL A 19 -7.84 -6.91 9.49
N LEU A 20 -7.08 -7.32 10.50
CA LEU A 20 -6.83 -8.74 10.72
C LEU A 20 -8.12 -9.48 11.11
N MET A 21 -8.91 -8.91 12.03
CA MET A 21 -10.12 -9.56 12.54
C MET A 21 -11.24 -9.66 11.50
N THR A 22 -11.33 -8.72 10.57
CA THR A 22 -12.26 -8.80 9.42
C THR A 22 -11.89 -9.87 8.40
N GLN A 23 -10.64 -10.34 8.40
CA GLN A 23 -10.17 -11.43 7.53
C GLN A 23 -10.30 -12.82 8.18
N VAL A 24 -10.60 -12.90 9.48
CA VAL A 24 -10.76 -14.18 10.18
C VAL A 24 -12.04 -14.86 9.68
N SER A 25 -11.88 -16.03 9.07
CA SER A 25 -13.01 -16.81 8.57
C SER A 25 -13.83 -17.39 9.73
N PRO A 26 -15.16 -17.20 9.74
CA PRO A 26 -16.01 -17.81 10.75
C PRO A 26 -16.09 -19.33 10.56
N THR A 27 -16.27 -20.07 11.65
CA THR A 27 -16.43 -21.53 11.60
C THR A 27 -17.80 -21.92 12.11
N ILE A 28 -18.39 -22.97 11.54
CA ILE A 28 -19.65 -23.55 12.01
C ILE A 28 -19.29 -24.90 12.63
N ASP A 29 -19.71 -25.12 13.87
CA ASP A 29 -19.47 -26.40 14.54
C ASP A 29 -20.45 -27.50 14.07
N LYS A 30 -20.31 -28.69 14.66
CA LYS A 30 -21.15 -29.85 14.33
C LYS A 30 -22.62 -29.65 14.74
N ASP A 31 -22.86 -28.75 15.69
CA ASP A 31 -24.17 -28.43 16.26
C ASP A 31 -24.84 -27.28 15.51
N GLY A 32 -24.19 -26.72 14.48
CA GLY A 32 -24.70 -25.64 13.64
C GLY A 32 -24.50 -24.24 14.24
N VAL A 33 -23.71 -24.10 15.30
CA VAL A 33 -23.43 -22.80 15.92
C VAL A 33 -22.30 -22.09 15.18
N LEU A 34 -22.54 -20.81 14.87
CA LEU A 34 -21.58 -19.93 14.22
C LEU A 34 -20.57 -19.39 15.25
N HIS A 35 -19.31 -19.75 15.09
CA HIS A 35 -18.18 -19.22 15.85
C HIS A 35 -17.50 -18.13 15.04
N HIS A 36 -17.68 -16.89 15.47
CA HIS A 36 -17.06 -15.74 14.85
C HIS A 36 -16.74 -14.65 15.87
N ALA A 37 -15.73 -13.84 15.59
CA ALA A 37 -15.44 -12.68 16.41
C ALA A 37 -16.43 -11.55 16.09
N VAL A 38 -16.89 -10.86 17.13
CA VAL A 38 -17.84 -9.75 17.03
C VAL A 38 -17.19 -8.49 17.58
N PHE A 39 -17.30 -7.39 16.84
CA PHE A 39 -16.88 -6.08 17.30
C PHE A 39 -18.00 -5.44 18.13
N ASP A 40 -17.74 -5.12 19.40
CA ASP A 40 -18.73 -4.56 20.32
C ASP A 40 -18.81 -3.02 20.31
N GLY A 41 -18.15 -2.38 19.34
CA GLY A 41 -17.98 -0.93 19.26
C GLY A 41 -16.70 -0.41 19.92
N LYS A 42 -16.03 -1.23 20.75
CA LYS A 42 -14.78 -0.86 21.42
C LYS A 42 -13.66 -1.87 21.19
N ALA A 43 -13.98 -3.17 21.19
CA ALA A 43 -13.01 -4.25 21.03
C ALA A 43 -13.64 -5.45 20.32
N TRP A 44 -12.77 -6.27 19.73
CA TRP A 44 -13.18 -7.56 19.19
C TRP A 44 -13.30 -8.59 20.32
N LYS A 45 -14.44 -9.27 20.36
CA LYS A 45 -14.73 -10.34 21.32
C LYS A 45 -14.98 -11.65 20.60
N TYR A 46 -14.48 -12.73 21.17
CA TYR A 46 -14.77 -14.09 20.75
C TYR A 46 -15.15 -14.90 21.99
N GLN A 47 -16.35 -15.48 22.01
CA GLN A 47 -16.87 -16.23 23.16
C GLN A 47 -16.70 -15.47 24.50
N GLU A 48 -17.14 -14.19 24.51
CA GLU A 48 -17.03 -13.25 25.64
C GLU A 48 -15.59 -12.84 26.05
N GLN A 49 -14.55 -13.40 25.43
CA GLN A 49 -13.16 -13.01 25.67
C GLN A 49 -12.72 -11.92 24.70
N THR A 50 -12.05 -10.89 25.22
CA THR A 50 -11.44 -9.85 24.40
C THR A 50 -10.23 -10.41 23.66
N VAL A 51 -10.26 -10.31 22.33
CA VAL A 51 -9.15 -10.76 21.48
C VAL A 51 -7.99 -9.77 21.63
N LYS A 52 -6.84 -10.26 22.10
CA LYS A 52 -5.59 -9.52 22.15
C LYS A 52 -4.61 -10.11 21.14
N LEU A 53 -4.20 -9.29 20.18
CA LEU A 53 -3.28 -9.68 19.12
C LEU A 53 -1.93 -9.01 19.35
N THR A 54 -0.85 -9.64 18.93
CA THR A 54 0.48 -9.05 18.89
C THR A 54 0.91 -8.93 17.44
N PHE A 55 1.41 -7.75 17.06
CA PHE A 55 1.87 -7.50 15.70
C PHE A 55 3.38 -7.22 15.68
N PRO A 56 4.08 -7.66 14.62
CA PRO A 56 5.41 -7.16 14.35
C PRO A 56 5.37 -5.63 14.16
N GLN A 57 6.44 -4.96 14.59
CA GLN A 57 6.62 -3.54 14.35
C GLN A 57 7.18 -3.31 12.94
N CYS A 58 6.72 -2.27 12.26
CA CYS A 58 7.18 -1.87 10.92
C CYS A 58 7.31 -0.35 10.80
N GLU A 59 7.95 0.16 9.76
CA GLU A 59 8.01 1.59 9.49
C GLU A 59 6.83 2.03 8.59
N HIS A 60 5.91 2.79 9.17
CA HIS A 60 4.74 3.28 8.44
C HIS A 60 5.17 4.26 7.35
N GLY A 61 4.70 4.02 6.13
CA GLY A 61 4.99 4.88 4.99
C GLY A 61 6.31 4.59 4.26
N GLU A 62 7.10 3.61 4.68
CA GLU A 62 8.37 3.25 4.03
C GLU A 62 8.18 2.95 2.52
N PHE A 63 7.19 2.12 2.18
CA PHE A 63 6.86 1.82 0.79
C PHE A 63 6.35 3.02 0.00
N ALA A 64 5.64 3.94 0.65
CA ALA A 64 5.16 5.16 0.00
C ALA A 64 6.32 6.10 -0.31
N GLN A 65 7.29 6.21 0.60
CA GLN A 65 8.52 6.99 0.40
C GLN A 65 9.39 6.37 -0.69
N ALA A 66 9.61 5.05 -0.64
CA ALA A 66 10.36 4.33 -1.66
C ALA A 66 9.71 4.47 -3.05
N GLY A 67 8.38 4.37 -3.12
CA GLY A 67 7.63 4.59 -4.35
C GLY A 67 7.75 6.01 -4.89
N ARG A 68 7.76 7.02 -4.00
CA ARG A 68 7.94 8.43 -4.38
C ARG A 68 9.34 8.68 -4.94
N GLU A 69 10.38 8.15 -4.30
CA GLU A 69 11.77 8.30 -4.75
C GLU A 69 11.99 7.65 -6.12
N LEU A 70 11.57 6.39 -6.29
CA LEU A 70 11.67 5.69 -7.57
C LEU A 70 10.84 6.37 -8.67
N GLY A 71 9.63 6.83 -8.33
CA GLY A 71 8.78 7.57 -9.25
C GLY A 71 9.43 8.86 -9.73
N TYR A 72 10.07 9.62 -8.83
CA TYR A 72 10.77 10.85 -9.18
C TYR A 72 11.94 10.60 -10.14
N GLN A 73 12.75 9.58 -9.86
CA GLN A 73 13.88 9.19 -10.72
C GLN A 73 13.42 8.78 -12.13
N LEU A 74 12.34 7.99 -12.23
CA LEU A 74 11.78 7.59 -13.52
C LEU A 74 11.27 8.78 -14.34
N VAL A 75 10.59 9.74 -13.69
CA VAL A 75 10.10 10.95 -14.36
C VAL A 75 11.26 11.78 -14.89
N LEU A 76 12.33 11.96 -14.11
CA LEU A 76 13.52 12.71 -14.56
C LEU A 76 14.16 12.09 -15.79
N ILE A 77 14.32 10.76 -15.81
CA ILE A 77 14.88 10.04 -16.96
C ILE A 77 13.99 10.27 -18.19
N MET A 78 12.67 10.11 -18.06
CA MET A 78 11.73 10.32 -19.16
C MET A 78 11.78 11.76 -19.71
N VAL A 79 11.80 12.76 -18.82
CA VAL A 79 11.89 14.17 -19.23
C VAL A 79 13.19 14.44 -19.98
N SER A 80 14.33 13.94 -19.49
CA SER A 80 15.62 14.13 -20.16
C SER A 80 15.65 13.54 -21.57
N LEU A 81 15.14 12.32 -21.76
CA LEU A 81 15.02 11.69 -23.07
C LEU A 81 14.09 12.49 -24.00
N PHE A 82 12.98 12.99 -23.47
CA PHE A 82 12.03 13.77 -24.25
C PHE A 82 12.64 15.08 -24.76
N LEU A 83 13.43 15.76 -23.92
CA LEU A 83 14.16 16.97 -24.32
C LEU A 83 15.15 16.70 -25.45
N ILE A 84 15.87 15.56 -25.40
CA ILE A 84 16.80 15.17 -26.47
C ILE A 84 16.04 14.92 -27.77
N VAL A 85 14.92 14.19 -27.72
CA VAL A 85 14.09 13.92 -28.90
C VAL A 85 13.55 15.22 -29.50
N ILE A 86 13.10 16.16 -28.68
CA ILE A 86 12.67 17.49 -29.13
C ILE A 86 13.83 18.22 -29.81
N ALA A 87 15.01 18.26 -29.19
CA ALA A 87 16.17 18.94 -29.75
C ALA A 87 16.57 18.38 -31.12
N VAL A 88 16.64 17.05 -31.25
CA VAL A 88 16.95 16.38 -32.52
C VAL A 88 15.90 16.70 -33.59
N LYS A 89 14.61 16.67 -33.23
CA LYS A 89 13.53 17.05 -34.17
C LYS A 89 13.61 18.50 -34.60
N VAL A 90 13.89 19.43 -33.68
CA VAL A 90 14.01 20.86 -33.99
C VAL A 90 15.18 21.10 -34.93
N VAL A 91 16.35 20.51 -34.67
CA VAL A 91 17.51 20.61 -35.57
C VAL A 91 17.21 20.02 -36.95
N GLY A 92 16.56 18.84 -37.00
CA GLY A 92 16.16 18.22 -38.26
C GLY A 92 15.21 19.10 -39.08
N MET A 93 14.23 19.75 -38.45
CA MET A 93 13.30 20.67 -39.13
C MET A 93 13.98 21.93 -39.65
N ILE A 94 15.00 22.45 -38.94
CA ILE A 94 15.76 23.62 -39.40
C ILE A 94 16.60 23.24 -40.62
N SER A 95 17.31 22.11 -40.57
CA SER A 95 18.12 21.62 -41.69
C SER A 95 17.29 21.39 -42.96
N SER A 96 16.08 20.80 -42.84
CA SER A 96 15.20 20.60 -44.00
C SER A 96 14.67 21.90 -44.60
N LYS A 97 14.68 23.00 -43.83
CA LYS A 97 14.20 24.31 -44.27
C LYS A 97 15.30 25.15 -44.94
N GLU A 98 16.57 24.81 -44.74
CA GLU A 98 17.70 25.43 -45.43
C GLU A 98 17.98 24.80 -46.82
N GLU A 99 17.44 23.61 -47.08
CA GLU A 99 17.59 22.88 -48.37
C GLU A 99 16.46 23.18 -49.39
N GLU A 100 15.38 23.85 -48.98
CA GLU A 100 14.31 24.40 -49.86
C GLU A 100 14.57 25.86 -50.25
#